data_AF-A0A928XHF2-F1
#
_entry.id   AF-A0A928XHF2-F1
#
_cell.length_a   1.000
_cell.length_b   1.000
_cell.length_c   1.000
_cell.angle_alpha   90.00
_cell.angle_beta   90.00
_cell.angle_gamma   90.00
#
_symmetry.space_group_name_H-M   'P 1'
#
loop_
_entity.id
_entity.type
_entity.pdbx_description
1 polymer ?
#
loop_
_entity_poly.entity_id
_entity_poly.type
_entity_poly.pdbx_seq_one_letter_code
_entity_poly.pdbx_strand_id
1 'polypeptide(L)'
;MEKGLTSESPLFCDLSALDTAQRERHQANTRQLFGSVQQIEELLDGYAFTWPAEAGTILHAAEFITLERLCCPFFDFALEIKGKGGPLRLKLTGREGVKQFIQAEFGLSK
;
A
#
# COMPACT_ATOMS: atom_id res chain seq x y z
N MET A 1 37.17 -2.24 1.31
CA MET A 1 36.04 -3.17 1.60
C MET A 1 35.21 -2.53 2.70
N GLU A 2 34.29 -1.65 2.35
CA GLU A 2 33.35 -1.04 3.30
C GLU A 2 32.02 -1.79 3.18
N LYS A 3 31.71 -2.61 4.18
CA LYS A 3 30.38 -3.19 4.37
C LYS A 3 29.45 -2.08 4.87
N GLY A 4 28.75 -1.43 3.94
CA GLY A 4 27.59 -0.60 4.28
C GLY A 4 26.47 -1.49 4.81
N LEU A 5 26.23 -1.42 6.11
CA LEU A 5 25.14 -2.08 6.81
C LEU A 5 23.80 -1.55 6.27
N THR A 6 23.14 -2.30 5.39
CA THR A 6 21.73 -2.07 5.07
C THR A 6 20.91 -2.43 6.30
N SER A 7 20.73 -1.49 7.22
CA SER A 7 19.76 -1.63 8.30
C SER A 7 18.38 -1.67 7.65
N GLU A 8 17.76 -2.86 7.58
CA GLU A 8 16.40 -3.01 7.07
C GLU A 8 15.45 -2.09 7.86
N SER A 9 14.70 -1.22 7.17
CA SER A 9 13.77 -0.27 7.81
C SER A 9 12.73 -1.03 8.63
N PRO A 10 12.50 -0.72 9.92
CA PRO A 10 11.62 -1.53 10.75
C PRO A 10 10.18 -1.55 10.19
N LEU A 11 9.44 -2.63 10.42
CA LEU A 11 8.06 -2.78 9.96
C LEU A 11 7.11 -1.98 10.88
N PHE A 12 7.07 -0.67 10.70
CA PHE A 12 6.14 0.21 11.40
C PHE A 12 5.81 1.43 10.54
N CYS A 13 4.60 1.96 10.69
CA CYS A 13 4.21 3.20 10.05
C CYS A 13 4.82 4.41 10.79
N ASP A 14 5.83 5.04 10.17
CA ASP A 14 6.40 6.29 10.65
C ASP A 14 5.56 7.48 10.21
N LEU A 15 4.50 7.77 10.95
CA LEU A 15 3.67 8.93 10.65
C LEU A 15 4.48 10.24 10.73
N SER A 16 5.61 10.30 11.46
CA SER A 16 6.46 11.49 11.55
C SER A 16 7.03 11.96 10.21
N ALA A 17 7.11 11.06 9.23
CA ALA A 17 7.50 11.36 7.86
C ALA A 17 6.45 12.20 7.08
N LEU A 18 5.23 12.34 7.61
CA LEU A 18 4.17 13.14 7.03
C LEU A 18 3.86 14.37 7.90
N ASP A 19 3.66 15.53 7.27
CA ASP A 19 3.10 16.70 7.92
C ASP A 19 1.62 16.52 8.29
N THR A 20 1.05 17.43 9.08
CA THR A 20 -0.34 17.31 9.55
C THR A 20 -1.35 17.21 8.41
N ALA A 21 -1.22 18.05 7.37
CA ALA A 21 -2.14 18.06 6.25
C ALA A 21 -2.00 16.78 5.41
N GLN A 22 -0.78 16.31 5.21
CA GLN A 22 -0.48 15.04 4.55
C GLN A 22 -1.07 13.85 5.32
N ARG A 23 -1.00 13.83 6.65
CA ARG A 23 -1.60 12.74 7.46
C ARG A 23 -3.11 12.70 7.34
N GLU A 24 -3.78 13.85 7.46
CA GLU A 24 -5.24 13.93 7.33
C GLU A 24 -5.68 13.47 5.94
N ARG A 25 -4.99 13.95 4.90
CA ARG A 25 -5.22 13.56 3.52
C ARG A 25 -4.96 12.07 3.30
N HIS A 26 -3.85 11.55 3.81
CA HIS A 26 -3.50 10.13 3.73
C HIS A 26 -4.56 9.25 4.37
N GLN A 27 -5.02 9.60 5.57
CA GLN A 27 -6.02 8.85 6.31
C GLN A 27 -7.38 8.87 5.60
N ALA A 28 -7.80 10.02 5.08
CA ALA A 28 -9.03 10.15 4.32
C ALA A 28 -8.97 9.34 3.01
N ASN A 29 -7.87 9.48 2.25
CA ASN A 29 -7.65 8.76 1.00
C ASN A 29 -7.62 7.24 1.20
N THR A 30 -6.91 6.75 2.22
CA THR A 30 -6.83 5.33 2.55
C THR A 30 -8.20 4.76 2.88
N ARG A 31 -8.99 5.44 3.72
CA ARG A 31 -10.36 4.99 4.03
C ARG A 31 -11.24 4.92 2.77
N GLN A 32 -11.16 5.92 1.90
CA GLN A 32 -11.96 5.94 0.67
C GLN A 32 -11.55 4.84 -0.30
N LEU A 33 -10.25 4.67 -0.53
CA LEU A 33 -9.72 3.68 -1.46
C LEU A 33 -10.04 2.26 -0.96
N PHE A 34 -9.62 1.89 0.25
CA PHE A 34 -9.80 0.52 0.74
C PHE A 34 -11.24 0.21 1.14
N GLY A 35 -12.07 1.22 1.45
CA GLY A 35 -13.51 1.05 1.65
C GLY A 35 -14.30 0.70 0.38
N SER A 36 -13.69 0.85 -0.80
CA SER A 36 -14.31 0.50 -2.09
C SER A 36 -13.69 -0.73 -2.77
N VAL A 37 -12.87 -1.49 -2.05
CA VAL A 37 -12.20 -2.68 -2.60
C VAL A 37 -13.22 -3.75 -3.01
N GLN A 38 -13.05 -4.30 -4.21
CA GLN A 38 -13.93 -5.34 -4.73
C GLN A 38 -13.43 -6.75 -4.45
N GLN A 39 -12.10 -6.92 -4.48
CA GLN A 39 -11.47 -8.20 -4.21
C GLN A 39 -10.14 -7.99 -3.51
N ILE A 40 -9.91 -8.81 -2.49
CA ILE A 40 -8.64 -8.93 -1.78
C ILE A 40 -8.11 -10.34 -2.05
N GLU A 41 -6.87 -10.43 -2.51
CA GLU A 41 -6.18 -11.68 -2.79
C GLU A 41 -4.91 -11.75 -1.96
N GLU A 42 -4.76 -12.83 -1.21
CA GLU A 42 -3.55 -13.11 -0.46
C GLU A 42 -2.44 -13.59 -1.41
N LEU A 43 -1.24 -13.00 -1.27
CA LEU A 43 -0.04 -13.41 -2.00
C LEU A 43 0.94 -14.08 -1.03
N LEU A 44 2.04 -14.62 -1.55
CA LEU A 44 3.08 -15.24 -0.72
C LEU A 44 3.73 -14.21 0.23
N ASP A 45 3.97 -13.01 -0.27
CA ASP A 45 4.77 -11.94 0.31
C ASP A 45 3.96 -10.65 0.58
N GLY A 46 2.63 -10.73 0.52
CA GLY A 46 1.76 -9.58 0.74
C GLY A 46 0.33 -9.81 0.29
N TYR A 47 -0.31 -8.76 -0.24
CA TYR A 47 -1.70 -8.78 -0.69
C TYR A 47 -1.88 -8.02 -2.01
N ALA A 48 -2.86 -8.43 -2.79
CA ALA A 48 -3.35 -7.68 -3.93
C ALA A 48 -4.79 -7.23 -3.72
N PHE A 49 -5.04 -5.96 -3.99
CA PHE A 49 -6.35 -5.32 -3.88
C PHE A 49 -6.82 -4.93 -5.27
N THR A 50 -8.10 -5.15 -5.55
CA THR A 50 -8.70 -4.91 -6.87
C THR A 50 -9.88 -3.97 -6.79
N TRP A 51 -9.96 -3.06 -7.75
CA TRP A 51 -11.04 -2.08 -7.92
C TRP A 51 -11.43 -1.90 -9.40
N PRO A 52 -12.56 -1.24 -9.71
CA PRO A 52 -12.81 -0.70 -11.04
C PRO A 52 -11.69 0.27 -11.45
N ALA A 53 -11.27 0.22 -12.71
CA ALA A 53 -10.26 1.13 -13.26
C ALA A 53 -10.84 2.49 -13.65
N GLU A 54 -11.58 3.10 -12.73
CA GLU A 54 -12.12 4.45 -12.89
C GLU A 54 -11.02 5.49 -12.61
N ALA A 55 -11.09 6.64 -13.29
CA ALA A 55 -10.07 7.69 -13.18
C ALA A 55 -9.86 8.14 -11.72
N GLY A 56 -10.95 8.28 -10.95
CA GLY A 56 -10.88 8.63 -9.52
C GLY A 56 -10.12 7.59 -8.70
N THR A 57 -10.44 6.31 -8.87
CA THR A 57 -9.77 5.21 -8.16
C THR A 57 -8.29 5.14 -8.48
N ILE A 58 -7.91 5.34 -9.74
CA ILE A 58 -6.51 5.36 -10.16
C ILE A 58 -5.75 6.49 -9.45
N LEU A 59 -6.34 7.69 -9.38
CA LEU A 59 -5.74 8.82 -8.67
C LEU A 59 -5.62 8.56 -7.16
N HIS A 60 -6.66 8.00 -6.54
CA HIS A 60 -6.63 7.62 -5.12
C HIS A 60 -5.53 6.58 -4.81
N ALA A 61 -5.37 5.58 -5.68
CA ALA A 61 -4.31 4.57 -5.55
C ALA A 61 -2.91 5.18 -5.70
N ALA A 62 -2.71 6.06 -6.69
CA ALA A 62 -1.43 6.75 -6.89
C ALA A 62 -1.08 7.67 -5.70
N GLU A 63 -2.08 8.37 -5.17
CA GLU A 63 -1.91 9.23 -4.00
C GLU A 63 -1.57 8.43 -2.74
N PHE A 64 -2.23 7.29 -2.54
CA PHE A 64 -1.92 6.36 -1.46
C PHE A 64 -0.44 5.94 -1.54
N ILE A 65 0.01 5.41 -2.68
CA ILE A 65 1.42 5.01 -2.88
C ILE A 65 2.38 6.18 -2.59
N THR A 66 2.01 7.40 -3.01
CA THR A 66 2.87 8.59 -2.87
C THR A 66 3.13 8.96 -1.42
N LEU A 67 2.12 8.82 -0.54
CA LEU A 67 2.22 9.14 0.88
C LEU A 67 2.68 7.92 1.70
N GLU A 68 2.16 6.74 1.40
CA GLU A 68 2.49 5.49 2.10
C GLU A 68 3.98 5.17 1.99
N ARG A 69 4.63 5.40 0.84
CA ARG A 69 6.09 5.18 0.70
C ARG A 69 6.94 6.07 1.59
N LEU A 70 6.40 7.17 2.11
CA LEU A 70 7.10 8.08 3.02
C LEU A 70 7.06 7.54 4.45
N CYS A 71 5.88 7.13 4.93
CA CYS A 71 5.72 6.60 6.28
C CYS A 71 6.04 5.10 6.40
N CYS A 72 5.93 4.34 5.32
CA CYS A 72 6.15 2.89 5.27
C CYS A 72 7.12 2.54 4.12
N PRO A 73 8.40 2.91 4.20
CA PRO A 73 9.37 2.75 3.11
C PRO A 73 9.80 1.29 2.86
N PHE A 74 9.27 0.33 3.62
CA PHE A 74 9.56 -1.11 3.47
C PHE A 74 8.62 -1.82 2.49
N PHE A 75 7.58 -1.15 2.00
CA PHE A 75 6.66 -1.72 1.01
C PHE A 75 7.23 -1.64 -0.41
N ASP A 76 7.04 -2.73 -1.14
CA ASP A 76 7.08 -2.76 -2.59
C ASP A 76 5.65 -2.57 -3.14
N PHE A 77 5.51 -1.67 -4.12
CA PHE A 77 4.23 -1.31 -4.71
C PHE A 77 4.20 -1.69 -6.19
N ALA A 78 3.12 -2.35 -6.64
CA ALA A 78 2.85 -2.51 -8.06
C ALA A 78 1.41 -2.12 -8.38
N LEU A 79 1.23 -1.11 -9.25
CA LEU A 79 -0.07 -0.67 -9.73
C LEU A 79 -0.26 -1.15 -11.18
N GLU A 80 -1.21 -2.04 -11.39
CA GLU A 80 -1.45 -2.73 -12.65
C GLU A 80 -2.88 -2.45 -13.15
N ILE A 81 -3.02 -2.18 -14.45
CA ILE A 81 -4.33 -2.11 -15.12
C ILE A 81 -4.28 -3.09 -16.30
N LYS A 82 -5.19 -4.06 -16.34
CA LYS A 82 -5.26 -4.98 -17.49
C LYS A 82 -5.89 -4.28 -18.68
N GLY A 83 -5.36 -4.55 -19.88
CA GLY A 83 -5.91 -4.00 -21.13
C GLY A 83 -7.39 -4.33 -21.35
N LYS A 84 -8.04 -3.62 -22.28
CA LYS A 84 -9.49 -3.70 -22.58
C LYS A 84 -10.40 -3.27 -21.42
N GLY A 85 -9.96 -2.29 -20.63
CA GLY A 85 -10.74 -1.77 -19.50
C GLY A 85 -10.81 -2.75 -18.31
N GLY A 86 -9.78 -3.59 -18.15
CA GLY A 86 -9.69 -4.48 -17.00
C GLY A 86 -9.52 -3.71 -15.68
N PRO A 87 -9.68 -4.40 -14.54
CA PRO A 87 -9.67 -3.74 -13.24
C PRO A 87 -8.30 -3.16 -12.89
N LEU A 88 -8.30 -2.19 -11.98
CA LEU A 88 -7.12 -1.68 -11.31
C LEU A 88 -6.73 -2.66 -10.21
N ARG A 89 -5.46 -3.03 -10.15
CA ARG A 89 -4.89 -3.89 -9.11
C ARG A 89 -3.70 -3.22 -8.47
N LEU A 90 -3.71 -3.09 -7.15
CA LEU A 90 -2.56 -2.67 -6.36
C LEU A 90 -2.03 -3.88 -5.59
N LYS A 91 -0.74 -4.19 -5.76
CA LYS A 91 -0.03 -5.13 -4.91
C LYS A 91 0.76 -4.36 -3.87
N LEU A 92 0.60 -4.76 -2.60
CA LEU A 92 1.41 -4.34 -1.48
C LEU A 92 2.18 -5.58 -1.00
N THR A 93 3.48 -5.58 -1.23
CA THR A 93 4.37 -6.71 -0.95
C THR A 93 5.62 -6.21 -0.22
N GLY A 94 6.46 -7.13 0.22
CA GLY A 94 7.79 -6.79 0.69
C GLY A 94 8.45 -7.99 1.35
N ARG A 95 9.47 -7.71 2.17
CA ARG A 95 10.24 -8.74 2.87
C ARG A 95 9.42 -9.49 3.93
N GLU A 96 10.05 -10.47 4.56
CA GLU A 96 9.45 -11.25 5.65
C GLU A 96 8.84 -10.35 6.74
N GLY A 97 7.62 -10.68 7.16
CA GLY A 97 6.84 -9.90 8.14
C GLY A 97 5.88 -8.88 7.51
N VAL A 98 6.11 -8.42 6.28
CA VAL A 98 5.26 -7.41 5.61
C VAL A 98 3.83 -7.90 5.45
N LYS A 99 3.65 -9.17 5.06
CA LYS A 99 2.34 -9.77 4.92
C LYS A 99 1.53 -9.74 6.23
N GLN A 100 2.16 -10.12 7.35
CA GLN A 100 1.54 -10.09 8.67
C GLN A 100 1.24 -8.66 9.11
N PHE A 101 2.13 -7.72 8.79
CA PHE A 101 1.91 -6.30 9.02
C PHE A 101 0.67 -5.79 8.27
N ILE A 102 0.53 -6.07 6.97
CA ILE A 102 -0.66 -5.71 6.18
C ILE A 102 -1.91 -6.35 6.79
N GLN A 103 -1.85 -7.63 7.18
CA GLN A 103 -2.99 -8.33 7.75
C GLN A 103 -3.50 -7.66 9.04
N ALA A 104 -2.59 -7.20 9.90
CA ALA A 104 -2.91 -6.49 11.12
C ALA A 104 -3.50 -5.10 10.86
N GLU A 105 -2.84 -4.30 10.02
CA GLU A 105 -3.24 -2.91 9.73
C GLU A 105 -4.58 -2.82 8.98
N PHE A 106 -4.81 -3.73 8.03
CA PHE A 106 -6.03 -3.75 7.21
C PHE A 106 -7.12 -4.66 7.78
N GLY A 107 -6.89 -5.32 8.92
CA GLY A 107 -7.88 -6.20 9.57
C GLY A 107 -8.29 -7.39 8.70
N LEU A 108 -7.37 -7.93 7.90
CA LEU A 108 -7.65 -9.01 6.93
C LEU A 108 -7.68 -10.41 7.57
N SER A 109 -7.57 -10.47 8.89
CA SER A 109 -7.70 -11.70 9.68
C SER A 109 -9.13 -12.21 9.61
N LYS A 110 -9.32 -13.33 8.90
CA LYS A 110 -10.56 -14.11 8.95
C LYS A 110 -10.39 -15.33 9.83
#